data_AF-A0A2K6KYY3-F1
#
_entry.id   AF-A0A2K6KYY3-F1
#
_cell.length_a   1.000
_cell.length_b   1.000
_cell.length_c   1.000
_cell.angle_alpha   90.00
_cell.angle_beta   90.00
_cell.angle_gamma   90.00
#
_symmetry.space_group_name_H-M   'P 1'
#
loop_
_entity.id
_entity.type
_entity.pdbx_description
1 polymer ?
#
loop_
_entity_poly.entity_id
_entity_poly.type
_entity_poly.pdbx_seq_one_letter_code
_entity_poly.pdbx_strand_id
1 'polypeptide(L)'
;MSVFLRLFGTGMFSKKQEFLEKKIEQELTAAKKQGTKNKRAALQAPKHKMRSEKQLAQISGTLSTIEFQWQALENANTNNEVLKNMGCAANAMKTAHDNMNIDKVDELMHDIADQQELAEEISTAISKPVGFGEKFDEDELMEELDKNLLEISGPETVPLPSVPSIALPSKPAKKKEEEDDNMKDLEKWAGSSAG
;
A
#
# COMPACT_ATOMS: atom_id res chain seq x y z
N MET A 1 -19.61 18.39 -4.92
CA MET A 1 -19.11 19.64 -5.58
C MET A 1 -17.82 19.41 -6.37
N SER A 2 -16.83 18.71 -5.82
CA SER A 2 -15.47 18.52 -6.40
C SER A 2 -15.41 17.93 -7.82
N VAL A 3 -16.10 16.82 -8.08
CA VAL A 3 -16.02 16.11 -9.37
C VAL A 3 -16.69 16.90 -10.51
N PHE A 4 -17.74 17.66 -10.19
CA PHE A 4 -18.50 18.47 -11.15
C PHE A 4 -17.68 19.66 -11.63
N LEU A 5 -16.98 20.39 -10.74
CA LEU A 5 -16.10 21.48 -11.16
C LEU A 5 -14.90 20.98 -11.98
N ARG A 6 -14.36 19.80 -11.67
CA ARG A 6 -13.27 19.20 -12.43
C ARG A 6 -13.72 18.88 -13.87
N LEU A 7 -14.78 18.09 -14.03
CA LEU A 7 -15.30 17.70 -15.35
C LEU A 7 -15.81 18.89 -16.17
N PHE A 8 -16.49 19.85 -15.54
CA PHE A 8 -17.07 20.98 -16.25
C PHE A 8 -16.01 22.05 -16.58
N GLY A 9 -15.14 22.37 -15.63
CA GLY A 9 -14.07 23.35 -15.79
C GLY A 9 -13.02 22.88 -16.80
N THR A 10 -12.37 21.74 -16.55
CA THR A 10 -11.34 21.22 -17.47
C THR A 10 -11.96 20.81 -18.80
N GLY A 11 -13.16 20.21 -18.79
CA GLY A 11 -13.88 19.84 -20.01
C GLY A 11 -14.26 21.03 -20.90
N MET A 12 -14.62 22.18 -20.34
CA MET A 12 -14.87 23.40 -21.13
C MET A 12 -13.59 23.97 -21.74
N PHE A 13 -12.47 23.97 -20.99
CA PHE A 13 -11.19 24.44 -21.50
C PHE A 13 -10.61 23.51 -22.57
N SER A 14 -10.69 22.18 -22.39
CA SER A 14 -10.30 21.20 -23.40
C SER A 14 -11.13 21.34 -24.68
N LYS A 15 -12.45 21.48 -24.58
CA LYS A 15 -13.31 21.74 -25.75
C LYS A 15 -12.95 23.04 -26.48
N LYS A 16 -12.58 24.08 -25.73
CA LYS A 16 -12.15 25.36 -26.31
C LYS A 16 -10.78 25.25 -26.97
N GLN A 17 -9.87 24.45 -26.42
CA GLN A 17 -8.59 24.12 -27.03
C GLN A 17 -8.77 23.36 -28.35
N GLU A 18 -9.56 22.27 -28.36
CA GLU A 18 -9.88 21.50 -29.56
C GLU A 18 -10.49 22.38 -30.66
N PHE A 19 -11.41 23.29 -30.29
CA PHE A 19 -12.01 24.24 -31.22
C PHE A 19 -10.97 25.18 -31.85
N LEU A 20 -10.06 25.72 -31.04
CA LEU A 20 -9.01 26.64 -31.52
C LEU A 20 -7.99 25.91 -32.41
N GLU A 21 -7.59 24.71 -32.05
CA GLU A 21 -6.68 23.87 -32.86
C GLU A 21 -7.30 23.54 -34.22
N LYS A 22 -8.56 23.08 -34.23
CA LYS A 22 -9.30 22.78 -35.47
C LYS A 22 -9.47 24.03 -36.34
N LYS A 23 -9.69 25.20 -35.74
CA LYS A 23 -9.78 26.48 -36.46
C LYS A 23 -8.44 26.87 -37.09
N ILE A 24 -7.33 26.69 -36.39
CA ILE A 24 -5.97 26.93 -36.94
C ILE A 24 -5.73 26.01 -38.15
N GLU A 25 -6.09 24.73 -38.04
CA GLU A 25 -5.91 23.77 -39.13
C GLU A 25 -6.74 24.13 -40.38
N GLN A 26 -7.99 24.56 -40.19
CA GLN A 26 -8.84 25.05 -41.27
C GLN A 26 -8.28 26.32 -41.94
N GLU A 27 -7.76 27.27 -41.17
CA GLU A 27 -7.15 28.49 -41.70
C GLU A 27 -5.85 28.18 -42.47
N LEU A 28 -5.03 27.25 -41.98
CA LEU A 28 -3.80 26.81 -42.65
C LEU A 28 -4.09 26.07 -43.97
N THR A 29 -5.09 25.20 -43.99
CA THR A 29 -5.49 24.48 -45.20
C THR A 29 -6.10 25.42 -46.25
N ALA A 30 -6.90 26.41 -45.84
CA ALA A 30 -7.40 27.46 -46.72
C ALA A 30 -6.25 28.32 -47.29
N ALA A 31 -5.30 28.73 -46.46
CA ALA A 31 -4.14 29.50 -46.88
C ALA A 31 -3.26 28.75 -47.89
N LYS A 32 -3.02 27.45 -47.67
CA LYS A 32 -2.29 26.59 -48.62
C LYS A 32 -2.99 26.51 -49.98
N LYS A 33 -4.32 26.47 -50.01
CA LYS A 33 -5.13 26.44 -51.25
C LYS A 33 -5.15 27.79 -51.99
N GLN A 34 -5.06 28.91 -51.26
CA GLN A 34 -5.11 30.27 -51.83
C GLN A 34 -3.73 30.93 -52.03
N GLY A 35 -2.65 30.30 -51.59
CA GLY A 35 -1.29 30.84 -51.58
C GLY A 35 -0.77 31.32 -52.94
N THR A 36 -1.27 30.77 -54.05
CA THR A 36 -0.90 31.20 -55.42
C THR A 36 -1.86 32.21 -56.04
N LYS A 37 -3.10 32.32 -55.56
CA LYS A 37 -4.17 33.15 -56.17
C LYS A 37 -4.48 34.42 -55.39
N ASN A 38 -4.24 34.46 -54.08
CA ASN A 38 -4.59 35.62 -53.25
C ASN A 38 -3.58 35.83 -52.10
N LYS A 39 -2.47 36.52 -52.41
CA LYS A 39 -1.40 36.86 -51.44
C LYS A 39 -1.90 37.54 -50.16
N ARG A 40 -2.98 38.34 -50.24
CA ARG A 40 -3.53 39.06 -49.10
C ARG A 40 -4.22 38.13 -48.10
N ALA A 41 -4.97 37.14 -48.58
CA ALA A 41 -5.59 36.11 -47.75
C ALA A 41 -4.51 35.19 -47.12
N ALA A 42 -3.48 34.85 -47.91
CA ALA A 42 -2.36 34.04 -47.42
C ALA A 42 -1.54 34.74 -46.31
N LEU A 43 -1.45 36.08 -46.33
CA LEU A 43 -0.78 36.88 -45.28
C LEU A 43 -1.62 37.04 -44.00
N GLN A 44 -2.94 36.91 -44.07
CA GLN A 44 -3.81 37.01 -42.89
C GLN A 44 -3.83 35.73 -42.06
N ALA A 45 -3.74 34.57 -42.70
CA ALA A 45 -3.70 33.27 -42.03
C ALA A 45 -2.60 33.12 -40.96
N PRO A 46 -1.32 33.49 -41.18
CA PRO A 46 -0.31 33.44 -40.12
C PRO A 46 -0.59 34.40 -38.97
N LYS A 47 -1.22 35.57 -39.22
CA LYS A 47 -1.67 36.49 -38.17
C LYS A 47 -2.78 35.90 -37.30
N HIS A 48 -3.77 35.23 -37.91
CA HIS A 48 -4.84 34.56 -37.17
C HIS A 48 -4.32 33.35 -36.39
N LYS A 49 -3.43 32.55 -36.98
CA LYS A 49 -2.70 31.48 -36.31
C LYS A 49 -1.98 31.99 -35.05
N MET A 50 -1.16 33.04 -35.17
CA MET A 50 -0.41 33.58 -34.04
C MET A 50 -1.33 34.05 -32.89
N ARG A 51 -2.50 34.64 -33.22
CA ARG A 51 -3.49 35.04 -32.21
C ARG A 51 -4.09 33.83 -31.50
N SER A 52 -4.46 32.78 -32.23
CA SER A 52 -5.03 31.55 -31.67
C SER A 52 -4.00 30.79 -30.82
N GLU A 53 -2.74 30.73 -31.24
CA GLU A 53 -1.63 30.17 -30.45
C GLU A 53 -1.42 30.92 -29.13
N LYS A 54 -1.52 32.26 -29.14
CA LYS A 54 -1.45 33.05 -27.91
C LYS A 54 -2.61 32.74 -26.96
N GLN A 55 -3.81 32.56 -27.49
CA GLN A 55 -4.99 32.17 -26.70
C GLN A 55 -4.83 30.75 -26.14
N LEU A 56 -4.28 29.81 -26.91
CA LEU A 56 -3.97 28.46 -26.44
C LEU A 56 -2.97 28.50 -25.29
N ALA A 57 -1.88 29.24 -25.42
CA ALA A 57 -0.88 29.38 -24.35
C ALA A 57 -1.49 29.95 -23.05
N GLN A 58 -2.38 30.94 -23.15
CA GLN A 58 -3.11 31.48 -22.00
C GLN A 58 -4.03 30.44 -21.35
N ILE A 59 -4.76 29.67 -22.16
CA ILE A 59 -5.64 28.60 -21.68
C ILE A 59 -4.81 27.52 -20.98
N SER A 60 -3.70 27.08 -21.56
CA SER A 60 -2.80 26.09 -20.96
C SER A 60 -2.22 26.58 -19.63
N GLY A 61 -1.79 27.84 -19.54
CA GLY A 61 -1.31 28.41 -18.28
C GLY A 61 -2.41 28.50 -17.20
N THR A 62 -3.63 28.84 -17.60
CA THR A 62 -4.79 28.87 -16.69
C THR A 62 -5.12 27.46 -16.20
N LEU A 63 -5.09 26.46 -17.08
CA LEU A 63 -5.37 25.07 -16.75
C LEU A 63 -4.33 24.49 -15.78
N SER A 64 -3.04 24.75 -16.01
CA SER A 64 -1.97 24.36 -15.08
C SER A 64 -2.12 25.01 -13.70
N THR A 65 -2.56 26.28 -13.64
CA THR A 65 -2.84 26.96 -12.38
C THR A 65 -4.01 26.30 -11.63
N ILE A 66 -5.08 25.93 -12.34
CA ILE A 66 -6.23 25.24 -11.77
C ILE A 66 -5.83 23.85 -11.25
N GLU A 67 -5.00 23.11 -12.00
CA GLU A 67 -4.49 21.80 -11.58
C GLU A 67 -3.64 21.91 -10.30
N PHE A 68 -2.77 22.91 -10.23
CA PHE A 68 -1.98 23.18 -9.02
C PHE A 68 -2.86 23.51 -7.82
N GLN A 69 -3.84 24.41 -7.99
CA GLN A 69 -4.79 24.76 -6.94
C GLN A 69 -5.62 23.55 -6.49
N TRP A 70 -5.96 22.67 -7.42
CA TRP A 70 -6.66 21.42 -7.11
C TRP A 70 -5.82 20.50 -6.23
N GLN A 71 -4.56 20.24 -6.61
CA GLN A 71 -3.66 19.43 -5.78
C GLN A 71 -3.50 20.01 -4.38
N ALA A 72 -3.42 21.33 -4.26
CA ALA A 72 -3.38 22.01 -2.96
C ALA A 72 -4.66 21.76 -2.14
N LEU A 73 -5.85 21.84 -2.76
CA LEU A 73 -7.14 21.55 -2.11
C LEU A 73 -7.28 20.08 -1.71
N GLU A 74 -6.83 19.16 -2.55
CA GLU A 74 -6.87 17.72 -2.27
C GLU A 74 -5.98 17.38 -1.07
N ASN A 75 -4.74 17.89 -1.06
CA ASN A 75 -3.83 17.77 0.08
C ASN A 75 -4.41 18.40 1.35
N ALA A 76 -5.04 19.58 1.24
CA ALA A 76 -5.68 20.23 2.37
C ALA A 76 -6.87 19.41 2.91
N ASN A 77 -7.66 18.78 2.04
CA ASN A 77 -8.78 17.94 2.44
C ASN A 77 -8.29 16.68 3.17
N THR A 78 -7.30 15.98 2.63
CA THR A 78 -6.69 14.82 3.30
C THR A 78 -6.11 15.22 4.67
N ASN A 79 -5.40 16.35 4.76
CA ASN A 79 -4.91 16.85 6.04
C ASN A 79 -6.05 17.16 7.02
N ASN A 80 -7.17 17.72 6.55
CA ASN A 80 -8.34 17.98 7.39
C ASN A 80 -8.96 16.67 7.92
N GLU A 81 -9.09 15.65 7.07
CA GLU A 81 -9.59 14.33 7.47
C GLU A 81 -8.67 13.66 8.50
N VAL A 82 -7.35 13.72 8.32
CA VAL A 82 -6.37 13.24 9.30
C VAL A 82 -6.52 13.97 10.63
N LEU A 83 -6.60 15.31 10.62
CA LEU A 83 -6.79 16.11 11.83
C LEU A 83 -8.11 15.79 12.53
N LYS A 84 -9.19 15.58 11.78
CA LYS A 84 -10.49 15.18 12.32
C LYS A 84 -10.41 13.82 12.99
N ASN A 85 -9.80 12.84 12.34
CA ASN A 85 -9.61 11.50 12.89
C ASN A 85 -8.74 11.53 14.14
N MET A 86 -7.68 12.34 14.13
CA MET A 86 -6.83 12.56 15.29
C MET A 86 -7.58 13.24 16.44
N GLY A 87 -8.47 14.20 16.15
CA GLY A 87 -9.36 14.80 17.14
C GLY A 87 -10.35 13.79 17.74
N CYS A 88 -10.95 12.92 16.91
CA CYS A 88 -11.78 11.82 17.39
C CYS A 88 -10.98 10.84 18.27
N ALA A 89 -9.76 10.48 17.86
CA ALA A 89 -8.87 9.60 18.64
C ALA A 89 -8.46 10.23 19.96
N ALA A 90 -8.10 11.53 19.96
CA ALA A 90 -7.78 12.28 21.18
C ALA A 90 -8.97 12.35 22.13
N ASN A 91 -10.18 12.60 21.62
CA ASN A 91 -11.41 12.58 22.42
C ASN A 91 -11.73 11.18 22.96
N ALA A 92 -11.55 10.12 22.16
CA ALA A 92 -11.74 8.75 22.61
C ALA A 92 -10.73 8.35 23.69
N MET A 93 -9.45 8.72 23.52
CA MET A 93 -8.42 8.55 24.54
C MET A 93 -8.77 9.33 25.81
N LYS A 94 -9.20 10.59 25.67
CA LYS A 94 -9.64 11.39 26.82
C LYS A 94 -10.82 10.75 27.55
N THR A 95 -11.85 10.29 26.86
CA THR A 95 -12.99 9.59 27.48
C THR A 95 -12.58 8.28 28.14
N ALA A 96 -11.66 7.52 27.54
CA ALA A 96 -11.11 6.32 28.15
C ALA A 96 -10.34 6.63 29.44
N HIS A 97 -9.58 7.73 29.47
CA HIS A 97 -8.85 8.20 30.65
C HIS A 97 -9.75 8.87 31.69
N ASP A 98 -10.77 9.64 31.31
CA ASP A 98 -11.75 10.24 32.22
C ASP A 98 -12.61 9.15 32.93
N ASN A 99 -12.82 7.99 32.28
CA ASN A 99 -13.45 6.81 32.89
C ASN A 99 -12.49 5.98 33.77
N MET A 100 -11.17 6.19 33.62
CA MET A 100 -10.11 5.72 34.52
C MET A 100 -9.72 6.86 35.48
N ASN A 101 -10.67 7.36 36.27
CA ASN A 101 -10.36 8.30 37.35
C ASN A 101 -9.17 7.79 38.17
N ILE A 102 -8.28 8.71 38.55
CA ILE A 102 -7.05 8.50 39.34
C ILE A 102 -7.27 7.57 40.55
N ASP A 103 -8.45 7.60 41.16
CA ASP A 103 -8.84 6.73 42.28
C ASP A 103 -8.80 5.22 41.94
N LYS A 104 -9.01 4.84 40.67
CA LYS A 104 -8.94 3.44 40.21
C LYS A 104 -7.53 3.00 39.81
N VAL A 105 -6.60 3.93 39.61
CA VAL A 105 -5.21 3.60 39.31
C VAL A 105 -4.50 3.15 40.58
N ASP A 106 -4.80 3.77 41.73
CA ASP A 106 -4.30 3.31 43.03
C ASP A 106 -4.85 1.92 43.39
N GLU A 107 -6.13 1.66 43.11
CA GLU A 107 -6.75 0.33 43.27
C GLU A 107 -6.12 -0.71 42.32
N LEU A 108 -5.88 -0.35 41.05
CA LEU A 108 -5.22 -1.24 40.09
C LEU A 108 -3.75 -1.52 40.45
N MET A 109 -3.01 -0.54 40.97
CA MET A 109 -1.63 -0.73 41.42
C MET A 109 -1.57 -1.60 42.67
N HIS A 110 -2.57 -1.52 43.55
CA HIS A 110 -2.74 -2.44 44.67
C HIS A 110 -3.03 -3.86 44.18
N ASP A 111 -3.97 -4.04 43.25
CA ASP A 111 -4.29 -5.35 42.65
C ASP A 111 -3.09 -5.97 41.90
N ILE A 112 -2.27 -5.16 41.23
CA ILE A 112 -1.04 -5.62 40.57
C ILE A 112 0.01 -6.06 41.60
N ALA A 113 0.18 -5.32 42.69
CA ALA A 113 1.10 -5.70 43.76
C ALA A 113 0.67 -7.02 44.43
N ASP A 114 -0.61 -7.17 44.72
CA ASP A 114 -1.19 -8.40 45.29
C ASP A 114 -1.03 -9.60 44.34
N GLN A 115 -1.19 -9.39 43.02
CA GLN A 115 -0.97 -10.44 42.02
C GLN A 115 0.50 -10.83 41.85
N GLN A 116 1.43 -9.88 41.99
CA GLN A 116 2.86 -10.17 41.93
C GLN A 116 3.32 -10.98 43.15
N GLU A 117 2.78 -10.68 44.35
CA GLU A 117 3.01 -11.47 45.56
C GLU A 117 2.44 -12.91 45.41
N LEU A 118 1.22 -13.05 44.88
CA LEU A 118 0.63 -14.37 44.61
C LEU A 118 1.45 -15.17 43.59
N ALA A 119 1.97 -14.53 42.54
CA ALA A 119 2.81 -15.20 41.54
C ALA A 119 4.16 -15.64 42.13
N GLU A 120 4.76 -14.84 43.00
CA GLU A 120 5.96 -15.21 43.75
C GLU A 120 5.70 -16.37 44.74
N GLU A 121 4.54 -16.38 45.40
CA GLU A 121 4.12 -17.47 46.29
C GLU A 121 3.92 -18.77 45.51
N ILE A 122 3.25 -18.72 44.35
CA ILE A 122 3.08 -19.88 43.45
C ILE A 122 4.42 -20.38 42.92
N SER A 123 5.28 -19.49 42.44
CA SER A 123 6.61 -19.84 41.92
C SER A 123 7.48 -20.48 43.02
N THR A 124 7.39 -19.96 44.24
CA THR A 124 8.06 -20.52 45.42
C THR A 124 7.46 -21.86 45.83
N ALA A 125 6.14 -22.04 45.73
CA ALA A 125 5.46 -23.30 46.02
C ALA A 125 5.77 -24.39 45.00
N ILE A 126 5.91 -24.04 43.72
CA ILE A 126 6.31 -24.97 42.64
C ILE A 126 7.81 -25.28 42.69
N SER A 127 8.64 -24.28 42.99
CA SER A 127 10.10 -24.44 43.07
C SER A 127 10.56 -25.18 44.32
N LYS A 128 9.70 -25.36 45.32
CA LYS A 128 9.96 -26.31 46.40
C LYS A 128 9.72 -27.71 45.84
N PRO A 129 10.77 -28.51 45.57
CA PRO A 129 10.57 -29.84 45.02
C PRO A 129 9.78 -30.66 46.05
N VAL A 130 8.52 -30.95 45.71
CA VAL A 130 7.68 -31.87 46.47
C VAL A 130 8.23 -33.26 46.22
N GLY A 131 9.18 -33.65 47.07
CA GLY A 131 9.53 -35.05 47.37
C GLY A 131 9.49 -36.03 46.20
N PHE A 132 10.43 -35.93 45.27
CA PHE A 132 10.90 -37.13 44.57
C PHE A 132 12.41 -36.99 44.31
N GLY A 133 13.18 -37.62 45.19
CA GLY A 133 14.62 -37.74 45.08
C GLY A 133 15.00 -38.76 44.03
N GLU A 134 14.86 -38.40 42.75
CA GLU A 134 15.52 -39.12 41.67
C GLU A 134 16.77 -38.33 41.31
N LYS A 135 17.92 -38.81 41.83
CA LYS A 135 19.23 -38.32 41.41
C LYS A 135 19.41 -38.76 39.97
N PHE A 136 19.25 -37.86 39.02
CA PHE A 136 19.73 -38.10 37.66
C PHE A 136 21.24 -38.35 37.73
N ASP A 137 21.70 -39.48 37.20
CA ASP A 137 23.11 -39.81 37.17
C ASP A 137 23.76 -38.94 36.08
N GLU A 138 24.53 -37.94 36.48
CA GLU A 138 25.11 -36.93 35.57
C GLU A 138 26.01 -37.56 34.50
N ASP A 139 26.56 -38.74 34.78
CA ASP A 139 27.42 -39.51 33.87
C ASP A 139 26.64 -40.09 32.68
N GLU A 140 25.41 -40.58 32.88
CA GLU A 140 24.55 -41.11 31.80
C GLU A 140 24.10 -39.98 30.85
N LEU A 141 23.86 -38.79 31.41
CA LEU A 141 23.44 -37.61 30.65
C LEU A 141 24.59 -37.01 29.81
N MET A 142 25.83 -37.07 30.29
CA MET A 142 27.01 -36.66 29.51
C MET A 142 27.26 -37.58 28.32
N GLU A 143 27.06 -38.89 28.48
CA GLU A 143 27.27 -39.87 27.41
C GLU A 143 26.26 -39.69 26.27
N GLU A 144 25.01 -39.35 26.58
CA GLU A 144 23.97 -39.07 25.58
C GLU A 144 24.24 -37.77 24.81
N LEU A 145 24.75 -36.73 25.48
CA LEU A 145 25.09 -35.46 24.86
C LEU A 145 26.26 -35.59 23.87
N ASP A 146 27.30 -36.33 24.24
CA ASP A 146 28.50 -36.51 23.40
C ASP A 146 28.18 -37.29 22.11
N LYS A 147 27.29 -38.29 22.23
CA LYS A 147 26.80 -39.06 21.08
C LYS A 147 26.03 -38.18 20.07
N ASN A 148 25.24 -37.24 20.55
CA ASN A 148 24.43 -36.34 19.72
C ASN A 148 25.30 -35.29 18.97
N LEU A 149 26.41 -34.86 19.58
CA LEU A 149 27.37 -33.94 18.97
C LEU A 149 28.20 -34.58 17.85
N LEU A 150 28.53 -35.86 17.98
CA LEU A 150 29.30 -36.61 16.98
C LEU A 150 28.53 -36.87 15.67
N GLU A 151 27.19 -36.96 15.70
CA GLU A 151 26.35 -37.11 14.49
C GLU A 151 26.31 -35.84 13.61
N ILE A 152 26.73 -34.69 14.13
CA ILE A 152 26.65 -33.40 13.43
C ILE A 152 27.94 -33.06 12.65
N SER A 153 29.06 -33.76 12.88
CA SER A 153 30.36 -33.42 12.28
C SER A 153 31.01 -34.56 11.49
N GLY A 154 30.64 -34.70 10.21
CA GLY A 154 31.40 -35.46 9.20
C GLY A 154 31.05 -35.03 7.76
N PRO A 155 32.01 -34.89 6.83
CA PRO A 155 32.06 -33.81 5.83
C PRO A 155 31.59 -34.22 4.42
N GLU A 156 31.22 -33.25 3.56
CA GLU A 156 31.89 -32.97 2.26
C GLU A 156 31.12 -31.92 1.43
N THR A 157 31.88 -31.26 0.58
CA THR A 157 31.67 -30.02 -0.15
C THR A 157 30.53 -29.99 -1.18
N VAL A 158 29.94 -28.80 -1.28
CA VAL A 158 28.89 -28.32 -2.18
C VAL A 158 29.24 -28.45 -3.69
N PRO A 159 28.25 -28.80 -4.54
CA PRO A 159 28.09 -28.11 -5.82
C PRO A 159 26.65 -27.60 -5.99
N LEU A 160 26.50 -26.27 -6.00
CA LEU A 160 25.23 -25.62 -6.35
C LEU A 160 24.97 -25.77 -7.86
N PRO A 161 23.78 -26.22 -8.29
CA PRO A 161 23.47 -26.35 -9.71
C PRO A 161 23.28 -24.98 -10.36
N SER A 162 23.92 -24.78 -11.51
CA SER A 162 23.73 -23.57 -12.33
C SER A 162 22.33 -23.52 -12.93
N VAL A 163 21.68 -22.35 -12.81
CA VAL A 163 20.35 -22.06 -13.35
C VAL A 163 20.40 -22.08 -14.90
N PRO A 164 19.55 -22.88 -15.58
CA PRO A 164 19.53 -22.91 -17.04
C PRO A 164 18.97 -21.61 -17.62
N SER A 165 19.72 -20.95 -18.51
CA SER A 165 19.25 -19.82 -19.30
C SER A 165 18.93 -20.29 -20.72
N ILE A 166 17.66 -20.60 -20.99
CA ILE A 166 17.16 -20.89 -22.35
C ILE A 166 15.85 -20.12 -22.56
N ALA A 167 15.81 -19.35 -23.65
CA ALA A 167 14.60 -18.67 -24.12
C ALA A 167 13.95 -19.45 -25.28
N LEU A 168 12.69 -19.87 -25.04
CA LEU A 168 11.51 -20.09 -25.92
C LEU A 168 11.59 -21.08 -27.12
N PRO A 169 10.50 -21.85 -27.41
CA PRO A 169 9.39 -21.35 -28.25
C PRO A 169 7.96 -21.76 -27.80
N SER A 170 6.93 -21.13 -28.40
CA SER A 170 5.52 -21.04 -27.94
C SER A 170 4.54 -22.15 -28.35
N LYS A 171 3.40 -22.21 -27.61
CA LYS A 171 1.99 -22.58 -27.99
C LYS A 171 1.52 -24.02 -27.61
N PRO A 172 0.20 -24.30 -27.36
CA PRO A 172 -0.89 -23.56 -26.69
C PRO A 172 -1.49 -24.31 -25.45
N ALA A 173 -2.36 -23.62 -24.71
CA ALA A 173 -3.00 -23.98 -23.43
C ALA A 173 -3.80 -25.30 -23.34
N LYS A 174 -3.77 -25.96 -22.17
CA LYS A 174 -4.87 -26.78 -21.63
C LYS A 174 -4.81 -26.92 -20.10
N LYS A 175 -5.91 -26.48 -19.46
CA LYS A 175 -6.48 -26.81 -18.14
C LYS A 175 -5.56 -26.90 -16.91
N LYS A 176 -5.68 -25.91 -16.02
CA LYS A 176 -5.14 -25.86 -14.65
C LYS A 176 -6.25 -25.86 -13.57
N GLU A 177 -7.49 -26.20 -13.95
CA GLU A 177 -8.66 -26.06 -13.06
C GLU A 177 -9.02 -27.35 -12.31
N GLU A 178 -8.52 -28.53 -12.68
CA GLU A 178 -8.93 -29.79 -12.01
C GLU A 178 -8.04 -30.18 -10.81
N GLU A 179 -6.81 -29.66 -10.68
CA GLU A 179 -5.89 -30.04 -9.58
C GLU A 179 -6.03 -29.15 -8.32
N ASP A 180 -6.42 -27.88 -8.46
CA ASP A 180 -6.51 -26.94 -7.33
C ASP A 180 -7.82 -27.09 -6.52
N ASP A 181 -8.91 -27.50 -7.19
CA ASP A 181 -10.16 -27.82 -6.50
C ASP A 181 -10.02 -29.09 -5.64
N ASN A 182 -9.29 -30.10 -6.14
CA ASN A 182 -9.03 -31.34 -5.39
C ASN A 182 -8.16 -31.10 -4.14
N MET A 183 -7.27 -30.10 -4.18
CA MET A 183 -6.43 -29.72 -3.02
C MET A 183 -7.23 -28.95 -1.96
N LYS A 184 -8.11 -28.03 -2.37
CA LYS A 184 -8.96 -27.26 -1.44
C LYS A 184 -10.01 -28.11 -0.73
N ASP A 185 -10.54 -29.15 -1.36
CA ASP A 185 -11.51 -30.04 -0.71
C ASP A 185 -10.87 -30.96 0.34
N LEU A 186 -9.60 -31.35 0.14
CA LEU A 186 -8.82 -32.10 1.14
C LEU A 186 -8.48 -31.25 2.38
N GLU A 187 -8.12 -29.98 2.21
CA GLU A 187 -7.80 -29.08 3.32
C GLU A 187 -9.01 -28.77 4.21
N LYS A 188 -10.20 -28.62 3.60
CA LYS A 188 -11.45 -28.41 4.35
C LYS A 188 -11.85 -29.63 5.18
N TRP A 189 -11.60 -30.84 4.69
CA TRP A 189 -11.87 -32.07 5.45
C TRP A 189 -10.90 -32.24 6.62
N ALA A 190 -9.61 -31.93 6.42
CA ALA A 190 -8.59 -32.01 7.46
C ALA A 190 -8.78 -30.97 8.58
N GLY A 191 -9.18 -29.74 8.25
CA GLY A 191 -9.41 -28.68 9.24
C GLY A 191 -10.72 -28.81 10.02
N SER A 192 -11.73 -29.48 9.46
CA SER A 192 -13.05 -29.64 10.10
C SER A 192 -13.14 -30.85 11.04
N SER A 193 -12.09 -31.66 11.18
CA SER A 193 -12.05 -32.83 12.07
C SER A 193 -11.10 -32.69 13.27
N ALA A 194 -10.52 -31.52 13.47
CA ALA A 194 -9.69 -31.21 14.66
C ALA A 194 -10.34 -30.10 15.53
N GLY A 195 -11.67 -30.16 15.64
CA GLY A 195 -12.49 -29.50 16.64
C GLY A 195 -13.49 -30.50 17.20
#